data_AF-A0A8S0FKZ8-F1
#
_entry.id   AF-A0A8S0FKZ8-F1
#
_cell.length_a   1.000
_cell.length_b   1.000
_cell.length_c   1.000
_cell.angle_alpha   90.00
_cell.angle_beta   90.00
_cell.angle_gamma   90.00
#
_symmetry.space_group_name_H-M   'P 1'
#
loop_
_entity.id
_entity.type
_entity.pdbx_description
1 polymer ?
#
loop_
_entity_poly.entity_id
_entity_poly.type
_entity_poly.pdbx_seq_one_letter_code
_entity_poly.pdbx_strand_id
1 'polypeptide(L)'
;MTRIVDFGAFVAIGGGKEGLVHISQIADKRVEKVTDYLQMGQEVPVKVLEVDRQGRIRLSIKEATEQSQPAAAPEAPAAEQGE
;
A
#
# COMPACT_ATOMS: atom_id res chain seq x y z
N MET A 1 5.61 3.51 2.60
CA MET A 1 5.14 2.83 3.84
C MET A 1 6.28 2.63 4.85
N THR A 2 5.94 2.35 6.11
CA THR A 2 6.90 2.38 7.24
C THR A 2 7.30 1.01 7.75
N ARG A 3 6.37 0.03 7.76
CA ARG A 3 6.66 -1.33 8.24
C ARG A 3 5.77 -2.37 7.60
N ILE A 4 6.34 -3.49 7.19
CA ILE A 4 5.57 -4.66 6.71
C ILE A 4 5.63 -5.76 7.77
N VAL A 5 4.51 -6.45 7.95
CA VAL A 5 4.39 -7.63 8.82
C VAL A 5 3.66 -8.75 8.04
N ASP A 6 3.69 -9.96 8.56
CA ASP A 6 3.15 -11.14 7.86
C ASP A 6 1.63 -11.03 7.59
N PHE A 7 0.90 -10.37 8.48
CA PHE A 7 -0.56 -10.19 8.39
C PHE A 7 -1.00 -8.82 7.84
N GLY A 8 -0.07 -7.97 7.38
CA GLY A 8 -0.43 -6.63 6.89
C GLY A 8 0.73 -5.65 6.74
N ALA A 9 0.42 -4.37 6.53
CA ALA A 9 1.41 -3.31 6.39
C ALA A 9 0.99 -2.03 7.09
N PHE A 10 1.95 -1.39 7.75
CA PHE A 10 1.83 -0.06 8.33
C PHE A 10 2.27 0.99 7.31
N VAL A 11 1.40 1.96 7.09
CA VAL A 11 1.57 3.06 6.16
C VAL A 11 1.47 4.35 6.97
N ALA A 12 2.54 5.14 7.02
CA ALA A 12 2.44 6.50 7.53
C ALA A 12 1.65 7.34 6.53
N ILE A 13 0.60 7.96 7.04
CA ILE A 13 -0.24 8.93 6.33
C ILE A 13 -0.02 10.21 7.12
N GLY A 14 0.68 11.17 6.50
CA GLY A 14 1.31 12.32 7.17
C GLY A 14 0.46 13.03 8.24
N GLY A 15 1.15 13.81 9.08
CA GLY A 15 0.54 14.43 10.27
C GLY A 15 0.63 13.57 11.52
N GLY A 16 1.66 12.72 11.60
CA GLY A 16 1.97 11.91 12.79
C GLY A 16 1.03 10.72 13.02
N LYS A 17 0.28 10.31 11.98
CA LYS A 17 -0.66 9.19 12.06
C LYS A 17 -0.16 7.99 11.26
N GLU A 18 -0.52 6.81 11.74
CA GLU A 18 -0.17 5.55 11.12
C GLU A 18 -1.44 4.79 10.77
N GLY A 19 -1.51 4.35 9.52
CA GLY A 19 -2.54 3.47 9.03
C GLY A 19 -2.08 2.04 8.94
N LEU A 20 -2.97 1.09 9.21
CA LEU A 20 -2.74 -0.34 9.06
C LEU A 20 -3.62 -0.88 7.93
N VAL A 21 -2.98 -1.53 6.97
CA VAL A 21 -3.63 -2.34 5.94
C VAL A 21 -3.53 -3.80 6.35
N HIS A 22 -4.68 -4.46 6.51
CA HIS A 22 -4.72 -5.89 6.78
C HIS A 22 -4.43 -6.69 5.51
N ILE A 23 -3.83 -7.88 5.59
CA ILE A 23 -3.53 -8.72 4.41
C ILE A 23 -4.77 -8.98 3.53
N SER A 24 -5.94 -9.15 4.16
CA SER A 24 -7.24 -9.31 3.48
C SER A 24 -7.78 -8.04 2.81
N GLN A 25 -7.13 -6.89 3.04
CA GLN A 25 -7.45 -5.58 2.48
C GLN A 25 -6.40 -5.13 1.46
N ILE A 26 -5.35 -5.93 1.23
CA ILE A 26 -4.33 -5.67 0.21
C ILE A 26 -4.87 -5.99 -1.19
N ALA A 27 -5.47 -7.17 -1.35
CA ALA A 27 -6.03 -7.61 -2.61
C ALA A 27 -7.17 -8.62 -2.35
N ASP A 28 -8.06 -8.78 -3.32
CA ASP A 28 -9.15 -9.77 -3.29
C ASP A 28 -8.66 -11.21 -3.58
N LYS A 29 -7.43 -11.34 -4.06
CA LYS A 29 -6.75 -12.62 -4.26
C LYS A 29 -5.97 -13.05 -3.01
N ARG A 30 -5.71 -14.35 -2.89
CA ARG A 30 -4.86 -14.91 -1.81
C ARG A 30 -3.45 -14.31 -1.92
N VAL A 31 -3.10 -13.49 -0.92
CA VAL A 31 -1.77 -12.93 -0.74
C VAL A 31 -0.96 -13.87 0.14
N GLU A 32 0.12 -14.46 -0.39
CA GLU A 32 1.06 -15.28 0.40
C GLU A 32 2.14 -14.44 1.05
N LYS A 33 2.58 -13.37 0.37
CA LYS A 33 3.61 -12.46 0.87
C LYS A 33 3.16 -11.02 0.67
N VAL A 34 3.04 -10.30 1.78
CA VAL A 34 2.72 -8.86 1.77
C VAL A 34 3.79 -8.08 0.99
N THR A 35 5.05 -8.49 1.08
CA THR A 35 6.21 -7.86 0.41
C THR A 35 6.15 -7.87 -1.11
N ASP A 36 5.33 -8.75 -1.71
CA ASP A 36 5.16 -8.83 -3.17
C ASP A 36 4.21 -7.76 -3.69
N TYR A 37 3.25 -7.36 -2.86
CA TYR A 37 2.24 -6.35 -3.17
C TYR A 37 2.61 -4.96 -2.65
N LEU A 38 3.35 -4.92 -1.56
CA LEU A 38 3.78 -3.73 -0.85
C LEU A 38 5.27 -3.83 -0.61
N GLN A 39 6.06 -2.89 -1.14
CA GLN A 39 7.51 -2.92 -0.94
C GLN A 39 7.94 -2.14 0.29
N MET A 40 9.18 -1.65 0.45
CA MET A 40 9.50 -0.52 1.35
C MET A 40 9.70 0.76 0.53
N GLY A 41 9.16 1.91 0.95
CA GLY A 41 9.26 3.18 0.20
C GLY A 41 8.26 3.43 -0.96
N GLN A 42 7.62 2.40 -1.52
CA GLN A 42 6.55 2.52 -2.53
C GLN A 42 5.34 3.35 -2.03
N GLU A 43 4.80 4.15 -2.95
CA GLU A 43 3.56 4.90 -2.78
C GLU A 43 2.42 4.10 -3.42
N VAL A 44 1.37 3.84 -2.65
CA VAL A 44 0.19 3.09 -3.12
C VAL A 44 -1.09 3.84 -2.73
N PRO A 45 -2.10 3.86 -3.61
CA PRO A 45 -3.40 4.43 -3.26
C PRO A 45 -4.06 3.56 -2.19
N VAL A 46 -4.51 4.21 -1.11
CA VAL A 46 -5.21 3.58 0.00
C VAL A 46 -6.45 4.38 0.34
N LYS A 47 -7.51 3.68 0.73
CA LYS A 47 -8.75 4.29 1.19
C LYS A 47 -8.86 4.18 2.69
N VAL A 48 -9.23 5.29 3.33
CA VAL A 48 -9.50 5.34 4.77
C VAL A 48 -10.87 4.74 5.02
N LEU A 49 -10.91 3.65 5.80
CA LEU A 49 -12.15 3.01 6.23
C LEU A 49 -12.60 3.54 7.57
N GLU A 50 -11.68 3.59 8.54
CA GLU A 50 -12.01 3.88 9.93
C GLU A 50 -10.82 4.56 10.62
N VAL A 51 -11.10 5.46 11.56
CA VAL A 51 -10.09 6.14 12.38
C VAL A 51 -10.42 5.89 13.84
N ASP A 52 -9.49 5.26 14.55
CA ASP A 52 -9.62 4.97 15.98
C ASP A 52 -9.18 6.17 16.84
N ARG A 53 -9.66 6.23 18.09
CA ARG A 53 -9.24 7.25 19.08
C ARG A 53 -7.76 7.17 19.45
N GLN A 54 -7.11 6.02 19.27
CA GLN A 54 -5.65 5.89 19.40
C GLN A 54 -4.86 6.47 18.21
N GLY A 55 -5.54 7.03 17.21
CA GLY A 55 -4.89 7.56 16.00
C GLY A 55 -4.48 6.49 14.99
N ARG A 56 -4.92 5.24 15.18
CA ARG A 56 -4.75 4.15 14.22
C ARG A 56 -5.82 4.27 13.14
N ILE A 57 -5.40 4.19 11.90
CA ILE A 57 -6.30 4.36 10.75
C ILE A 57 -6.38 3.03 10.02
N ARG A 58 -7.58 2.50 9.82
CA ARG A 58 -7.77 1.31 8.98
C ARG A 58 -7.78 1.74 7.53
N LEU A 59 -6.84 1.17 6.79
CA LEU A 59 -6.64 1.45 5.38
C LEU A 59 -6.95 0.20 4.56
N SER A 60 -7.47 0.42 3.36
CA SER A 60 -7.74 -0.65 2.40
C SER A 60 -7.25 -0.28 1.01
N ILE A 61 -6.48 -1.19 0.40
CA ILE A 61 -5.94 -1.02 -0.95
C ILE A 61 -6.96 -1.55 -1.96
N LYS A 62 -7.67 -2.63 -1.65
CA LYS A 62 -8.69 -3.19 -2.55
C LYS A 62 -9.77 -2.17 -2.90
N GLU A 63 -10.34 -1.49 -1.91
CA GLU A 63 -11.36 -0.47 -2.16
C GLU A 63 -10.79 0.77 -2.86
N ALA A 64 -9.50 1.07 -2.66
CA ALA A 64 -8.83 2.15 -3.38
C ALA A 64 -8.63 1.79 -4.86
N THR A 65 -8.32 0.52 -5.15
CA THR A 65 -8.10 -0.01 -6.50
C THR A 65 -9.41 -0.14 -7.26
N GLU A 66 -10.52 -0.52 -6.59
CA GLU A 66 -11.85 -0.52 -7.19
C GLU A 66 -12.31 0.88 -7.63
N GLN A 67 -11.89 1.92 -6.91
CA GLN A 67 -12.18 3.31 -7.28
C GLN A 67 -11.13 3.93 -8.22
N SER A 68 -10.02 3.25 -8.50
CA SER A 68 -8.93 3.75 -9.35
C SER A 68 -8.31 2.60 -10.15
N GLN A 69 -8.79 2.42 -11.38
CA GLN A 69 -8.10 1.66 -12.41
C GLN A 69 -6.67 2.20 -12.65
N PRO A 70 -5.76 1.36 -13.17
CA PRO A 70 -4.42 1.17 -12.60
C PRO A 70 -3.43 2.22 -13.10
N ALA A 71 -2.74 2.88 -12.17
CA ALA A 71 -1.59 3.72 -12.49
C ALA A 71 -0.44 3.39 -11.51
N ALA A 72 0.12 2.19 -11.64
CA ALA A 72 1.45 1.88 -11.14
C ALA A 72 1.95 0.55 -11.73
N ALA A 73 2.09 0.50 -13.05
CA ALA A 73 3.21 -0.27 -13.58
C ALA A 73 4.46 0.56 -13.27
N PRO A 74 5.46 0.04 -12.56
CA PRO A 74 6.72 0.73 -12.43
C PRO A 74 7.37 0.71 -13.81
N GLU A 75 7.34 1.83 -14.52
CA GLU A 75 8.30 2.13 -15.56
C GLU A 75 9.67 2.20 -14.87
N ALA A 76 10.31 1.04 -14.72
CA ALA A 76 11.72 0.94 -14.39
C ALA A 76 12.54 1.23 -15.66
N PRO A 77 13.71 1.87 -15.50
CA PRO A 77 14.32 2.72 -16.51
C PRO A 77 15.12 1.89 -17.51
N ALA A 78 14.95 2.17 -18.81
CA ALA A 78 15.95 1.80 -19.79
C ALA A 78 16.97 2.94 -19.88
N ALA A 79 18.07 2.79 -19.14
CA ALA A 79 19.33 3.38 -19.53
C ALA A 79 19.85 2.71 -20.83
N GLU A 80 20.73 3.42 -21.55
CA GLU A 80 21.82 2.92 -22.43
C GLU A 80 21.80 3.41 -23.91
N GLN A 81 22.58 4.49 -24.15
CA GLN A 81 23.59 4.73 -25.20
C GLN A 81 23.28 5.00 -26.70
N GLY A 82 24.07 5.92 -27.26
CA GLY A 82 24.36 6.15 -28.70
C GLY A 82 23.59 7.33 -29.29
N GLU A 83 24.17 8.35 -29.92
CA GLU A 83 25.49 8.57 -30.55
C GLU A 83 25.77 10.08 -30.61
#